data_AF-A0A530AKP6-F1
#
_entry.id   AF-A0A530AKP6-F1
#
_cell.length_a   1.000
_cell.length_b   1.000
_cell.length_c   1.000
_cell.angle_alpha   90.00
_cell.angle_beta   90.00
_cell.angle_gamma   90.00
#
_symmetry.space_group_name_H-M   'P 1'
#
loop_
_entity.id
_entity.type
_entity.pdbx_description
1 polymer ?
#
loop_
_entity_poly.entity_id
_entity_poly.type
_entity_poly.pdbx_seq_one_letter_code
_entity_poly.pdbx_strand_id
1 'polypeptide(L)' 'YVASIPVGRLGTGDDIAAAVAYLASEDAAFLTGVTLDVNGGSFMI' A
#
# COMPACT_ATOMS: atom_id res chain seq x y z
N TYR A 1 1.48 -3.81 -19.36
CA TYR A 1 1.99 -3.76 -17.97
C TYR A 1 1.23 -2.72 -17.14
N VAL A 2 1.27 -1.43 -17.46
CA VAL A 2 0.48 -0.43 -16.69
C VAL A 2 -1.03 -0.67 -16.77
N ALA A 3 -1.55 -1.07 -17.95
CA ALA A 3 -2.97 -1.36 -18.14
C ALA A 3 -3.52 -2.53 -17.29
N SER A 4 -2.66 -3.36 -16.68
CA SER A 4 -3.08 -4.43 -15.77
C SER A 4 -3.06 -3.99 -14.29
N ILE A 5 -2.68 -2.75 -13.99
CA ILE A 5 -2.73 -2.18 -12.65
C ILE A 5 -4.05 -1.38 -12.55
N PRO A 6 -4.99 -1.74 -11.67
CA PRO A 6 -6.27 -1.04 -11.54
C PRO A 6 -6.16 0.47 -11.31
N VAL A 7 -5.17 0.91 -10.53
CA VAL A 7 -4.90 2.34 -10.28
C VAL A 7 -4.35 3.07 -11.53
N GLY A 8 -3.97 2.34 -12.59
CA GLY A 8 -3.62 2.92 -13.89
C GLY A 8 -2.22 3.56 -13.96
N ARG A 9 -1.37 3.35 -12.94
CA ARG A 9 0.02 3.83 -12.93
C ARG A 9 0.93 2.87 -12.19
N LEU A 10 2.24 3.02 -12.41
CA LEU A 10 3.24 2.35 -11.58
C LEU A 10 3.22 2.95 -10.17
N GLY A 11 3.49 2.10 -9.19
CA GLY A 11 3.80 2.52 -7.83
C GLY A 11 5.12 3.30 -7.80
N THR A 12 5.22 4.20 -6.83
CA THR A 12 6.36 5.05 -6.56
C THR A 12 6.90 4.77 -5.16
N GLY A 13 8.10 5.26 -4.85
CA GLY A 13 8.63 5.19 -3.49
C GLY A 13 7.73 5.89 -2.47
N ASP A 14 7.07 6.97 -2.89
CA ASP A 14 6.18 7.76 -2.02
C ASP A 14 4.92 6.97 -1.61
N ASP A 15 4.42 6.08 -2.47
CA ASP A 15 3.29 5.21 -2.13
C ASP A 15 3.64 4.26 -0.96
N ILE A 16 4.87 3.74 -0.97
CA ILE A 16 5.38 2.89 0.11
C ILE A 16 5.66 3.71 1.37
N ALA A 17 6.29 4.88 1.21
CA ALA A 17 6.62 5.76 2.32
C ALA A 17 5.36 6.21 3.07
N ALA A 18 4.28 6.54 2.36
CA ALA A 18 3.00 6.91 2.97
C ALA A 18 2.38 5.75 3.78
N ALA A 19 2.41 4.52 3.25
CA ALA A 19 1.90 3.35 3.95
C ALA A 19 2.72 3.04 5.21
N VAL A 20 4.05 3.15 5.13
CA VAL A 20 4.95 3.00 6.29
C VAL A 20 4.69 4.09 7.32
N ALA A 21 4.53 5.35 6.89
CA ALA A 21 4.23 6.46 7.78
C ALA A 21 2.91 6.24 8.54
N TYR A 22 1.87 5.74 7.86
CA TYR A 22 0.62 5.35 8.51
C TYR A 22 0.83 4.23 9.54
N LEU A 23 1.49 3.13 9.16
CA LEU A 23 1.75 2.01 10.08
C LEU A 23 2.62 2.39 11.28
N ALA A 24 3.48 3.40 11.15
CA ALA A 24 4.30 3.94 12.23
C ALA A 24 3.58 5.01 13.08
N SER A 25 2.38 5.44 12.69
CA SER A 25 1.63 6.49 13.38
C SER A 25 0.71 5.94 14.48
N GLU A 26 0.20 6.83 15.33
CA GLU A 26 -0.79 6.47 16.36
C GLU A 26 -2.13 5.99 15.76
N ASP A 27 -2.45 6.38 14.52
CA ASP A 27 -3.68 5.96 13.83
C ASP A 27 -3.70 4.44 13.59
N ALA A 28 -2.54 3.81 13.53
CA ALA A 28 -2.39 2.36 13.37
C ALA A 28 -2.27 1.61 14.71
N ALA A 29 -2.47 2.26 15.87
CA ALA A 29 -2.15 1.69 17.19
C ALA A 29 -2.89 0.38 17.54
N PHE A 30 -4.01 0.07 16.88
CA PHE A 30 -4.75 -1.17 17.09
C PHE A 30 -4.45 -2.27 16.05
N LEU A 31 -3.53 -2.02 15.11
CA LEU A 31 -3.11 -2.99 14.11
C LEU A 31 -1.92 -3.80 14.62
N THR A 32 -2.02 -5.13 14.57
CA THR A 32 -0.90 -6.04 14.85
C THR A 32 -1.02 -7.30 14.00
N GLY A 33 0.12 -7.78 13.49
CA GLY A 33 0.17 -8.99 12.66
C GLY A 33 -0.51 -8.86 11.28
N VAL A 34 -0.79 -7.64 10.82
CA VAL A 34 -1.43 -7.39 9.52
C VAL A 34 -0.39 -7.24 8.41
N THR A 35 -0.78 -7.59 7.18
CA THR A 35 -0.05 -7.26 5.95
C THR A 35 -0.86 -6.23 5.19
N LEU A 36 -0.20 -5.13 4.79
CA LEU A 36 -0.82 -4.07 3.98
C LEU A 36 -0.23 -4.12 2.56
N ASP A 37 -1.05 -4.53 1.61
CA ASP A 37 -0.65 -4.60 0.20
C ASP A 37 -0.72 -3.22 -0.47
N VAL A 38 0.44 -2.70 -0.86
CA VAL A 38 0.58 -1.42 -1.59
C VAL A 38 0.96 -1.71 -3.04
N ASN A 39 0.01 -2.25 -3.82
CA ASN A 39 0.29 -2.80 -5.15
C ASN A 39 -0.58 -2.21 -6.28
N GLY A 40 -1.33 -1.15 -6.00
CA GLY A 40 -2.23 -0.51 -6.97
C GLY A 40 -3.39 -1.40 -7.45
N GLY A 41 -3.71 -2.46 -6.70
CA GLY A 41 -4.73 -3.46 -7.03
C GLY A 41 -4.23 -4.60 -7.92
N SER A 42 -2.92 -4.72 -8.14
CA SER A 42 -2.34 -5.72 -9.06
C SER A 42 -2.48 -7.16 -8.56
N PHE A 43 -2.66 -7.34 -7.25
CA PHE A 43 -2.91 -8.62 -6.61
C PHE A 43 -3.90 -8.42 -5.47
N MET A 44 -4.94 -9.24 -5.43
CA MET A 44 -6.01 -9.19 -4.42
C MET A 44 -6.45 -10.63 -4.14
N ILE A 45 -6.43 -11.04 -2.88
CA ILE A 45 -6.90 -12.36 -2.42
C ILE A 45 -8.22 -12.24 -1.66
#